data_AF-A0A959EBM6-F1
#
_entry.id   AF-A0A959EBM6-F1
#
_cell.length_a   1.000
_cell.length_b   1.000
_cell.length_c   1.000
_cell.angle_alpha   90.00
_cell.angle_beta   90.00
_cell.angle_gamma   90.00
#
_symmetry.space_group_name_H-M   'P 1'
#
loop_
_entity.id
_entity.type
_entity.pdbx_description
1 polymer ?
#
loop_
_entity_poly.entity_id
_entity_poly.type
_entity_poly.pdbx_seq_one_letter_code
_entity_poly.pdbx_strand_id
1 'polypeptide(L)'
;MKNLRRSIQLLLLAAIPLVFQHCRQDKTDEAVARRYCGSCHLFPEPSLLPKQNWEKGVLPAMMPLLGLINDRNNPYGSLSMDEVMYLEGAHYFPDQPVLSESEWEQIKAFYQQNAPDSLPQPEGRQPIRDLETRFEFKPVTGLTRLPSTTLVKYFPEEKRIVTGFQDGTVLMLDDQFRRRDSLRFASAVSDVVRQDGRWYFSEMGRLNPSDIFKGAVWSFAGDFTDKTQLTDKLNRPAEIQWADITGDRKPELILCEFGHQLGSFSWFGNEGKERHTLINVPGARTAKVTDLDGDGLQDLVVLFAQGNECVRWFRNEGDGNFSQQELLRFPSVHGSSYLELADMNNDGYDDIIIANGDNADYSVVFKPWHGVTIYLNDGKMHFTQAWFYPMNGASKT
;
A
#
# COMPACT_ATOMS: atom_id res chain seq x y z
N MET A 1 11.96 -95.25 23.59
CA MET A 1 13.22 -94.52 23.87
C MET A 1 13.93 -94.28 22.55
N LYS A 2 13.71 -93.10 21.95
CA LYS A 2 14.67 -91.99 21.76
C LYS A 2 15.76 -92.31 20.72
N ASN A 3 15.65 -91.72 19.51
CA ASN A 3 16.34 -90.49 19.03
C ASN A 3 17.77 -90.82 18.53
N LEU A 4 18.32 -90.31 17.42
CA LEU A 4 18.12 -89.07 16.67
C LEU A 4 18.81 -89.24 15.29
N ARG A 5 18.17 -88.91 14.16
CA ARG A 5 18.82 -88.80 12.83
C ARG A 5 19.04 -87.31 12.50
N ARG A 6 20.27 -86.97 12.08
CA ARG A 6 20.63 -85.67 11.51
C ARG A 6 20.17 -85.61 10.04
N SER A 7 19.63 -84.47 9.61
CA SER A 7 19.53 -84.11 8.19
C SER A 7 19.68 -82.61 8.05
N ILE A 8 20.58 -82.21 7.14
CA ILE A 8 20.97 -80.85 6.80
C ILE A 8 19.90 -80.27 5.86
N GLN A 9 19.32 -79.12 6.19
CA GLN A 9 18.40 -78.40 5.30
C GLN A 9 19.08 -77.15 4.72
N LEU A 10 19.04 -77.05 3.38
CA LEU A 10 19.41 -75.87 2.60
C LEU A 10 18.48 -74.68 2.91
N LEU A 11 19.05 -73.50 3.11
CA LEU A 11 18.35 -72.22 3.12
C LEU A 11 18.06 -71.77 1.68
N LEU A 12 16.78 -71.62 1.35
CA LEU A 12 16.28 -70.90 0.18
C LEU A 12 15.92 -69.46 0.61
N LEU A 13 16.69 -68.48 0.11
CA LEU A 13 16.39 -67.05 0.23
C LEU A 13 15.28 -66.69 -0.77
N ALA A 14 14.10 -66.35 -0.26
CA ALA A 14 13.04 -65.71 -1.04
C ALA A 14 13.24 -64.19 -1.03
N ALA A 15 13.49 -63.60 -2.20
CA ALA A 15 13.52 -62.15 -2.37
C ALA A 15 12.10 -61.59 -2.39
N ILE A 16 11.77 -60.72 -1.44
CA ILE A 16 10.53 -59.93 -1.41
C ILE A 16 10.84 -58.59 -2.12
N PRO A 17 10.15 -58.22 -3.21
CA PRO A 17 10.33 -56.91 -3.79
C PRO A 17 9.71 -55.85 -2.88
N LEU A 18 10.54 -54.98 -2.29
CA LEU A 18 10.08 -53.73 -1.68
C LEU A 18 9.54 -52.83 -2.79
N VAL A 19 8.22 -52.72 -2.87
CA VAL A 19 7.56 -51.64 -3.61
C VAL A 19 7.76 -50.37 -2.80
N PHE A 20 8.70 -49.53 -3.22
CA PHE A 20 8.74 -48.13 -2.79
C PHE A 20 7.49 -47.45 -3.34
N GLN A 21 6.42 -47.39 -2.54
CA GLN A 21 5.38 -46.38 -2.73
C GLN A 21 6.03 -45.03 -2.45
N HIS A 22 6.55 -44.41 -3.52
CA HIS A 22 6.72 -42.97 -3.56
C HIS A 22 5.34 -42.36 -3.35
N CYS A 23 5.06 -41.90 -2.13
CA CYS A 23 3.88 -41.11 -1.84
C CYS A 23 4.09 -39.72 -2.45
N ARG A 24 3.91 -39.61 -3.78
CA ARG A 24 3.73 -38.33 -4.45
C ARG A 24 2.33 -37.88 -4.03
N GLN A 25 2.25 -37.09 -2.97
CA GLN A 25 1.03 -36.33 -2.70
C GLN A 25 0.86 -35.41 -3.91
N ASP A 26 -0.05 -35.78 -4.82
CA ASP A 26 -0.58 -34.83 -5.80
C ASP A 26 -1.23 -33.72 -4.97
N LYS A 27 -0.51 -32.61 -4.84
CA LYS A 27 -1.02 -31.42 -4.17
C LYS A 27 -2.17 -30.91 -5.02
N THR A 28 -3.30 -30.59 -4.41
CA THR A 28 -4.42 -30.00 -5.14
C THR A 28 -4.01 -28.67 -5.76
N ASP A 29 -4.63 -28.30 -6.88
CA ASP A 29 -4.36 -27.02 -7.55
C ASP A 29 -4.49 -25.82 -6.58
N GLU A 30 -5.46 -25.88 -5.66
CA GLU A 30 -5.64 -24.90 -4.59
C GLU A 30 -4.44 -24.86 -3.63
N ALA A 31 -3.90 -26.00 -3.21
CA ALA A 31 -2.76 -26.03 -2.30
C ALA A 31 -1.51 -25.43 -2.94
N VAL A 32 -1.33 -25.62 -4.25
CA VAL A 32 -0.26 -24.97 -5.03
C VAL A 32 -0.51 -23.46 -5.10
N ALA A 33 -1.73 -23.04 -5.45
CA ALA A 33 -2.08 -21.62 -5.49
C ALA A 33 -1.89 -20.92 -4.14
N ARG A 34 -2.37 -21.50 -3.03
CA ARG A 34 -2.20 -20.94 -1.68
C ARG A 34 -0.73 -20.79 -1.29
N ARG A 35 0.10 -21.77 -1.65
CA ARG A 35 1.53 -21.74 -1.36
C ARG A 35 2.25 -20.58 -2.05
N TYR A 36 1.94 -20.33 -3.32
CA TYR A 36 2.68 -19.35 -4.13
C TYR A 36 2.02 -17.97 -4.19
N CYS A 37 0.69 -17.90 -4.26
CA CYS A 37 -0.04 -16.63 -4.30
C CYS A 37 -0.31 -16.04 -2.91
N GLY A 38 -0.16 -16.83 -1.84
CA GLY A 38 -0.32 -16.39 -0.45
C GLY A 38 1.00 -16.16 0.31
N SER A 39 2.15 -16.25 -0.37
CA SER A 39 3.47 -16.12 0.28
C SER A 39 3.86 -14.67 0.57
N CYS A 40 3.45 -13.72 -0.26
CA CYS A 40 3.85 -12.32 -0.15
C CYS A 40 2.77 -11.44 0.52
N HIS A 41 1.52 -11.60 0.09
CA HIS A 41 0.35 -10.87 0.61
C HIS A 41 -0.76 -11.85 1.01
N LEU A 42 -1.88 -11.34 1.50
CA LEU A 42 -3.06 -12.16 1.77
C LEU A 42 -3.41 -12.98 0.51
N PHE A 43 -3.68 -14.27 0.67
CA PHE A 43 -4.01 -15.14 -0.46
C PHE A 43 -5.21 -14.56 -1.24
N PRO A 44 -5.04 -14.26 -2.54
CA PRO A 44 -6.08 -13.57 -3.27
C PRO A 44 -7.09 -14.61 -3.77
N GLU A 45 -8.20 -14.78 -3.04
CA GLU A 45 -9.25 -15.75 -3.38
C GLU A 45 -9.78 -15.52 -4.82
N PRO A 46 -10.06 -16.58 -5.60
CA PRO A 46 -10.54 -16.44 -6.99
C PRO A 46 -11.80 -15.57 -7.14
N SER A 47 -12.65 -15.54 -6.10
CA SER A 47 -13.87 -14.75 -6.03
C SER A 47 -13.63 -13.23 -6.04
N LEU A 48 -12.39 -12.77 -5.82
CA LEU A 48 -12.05 -11.36 -5.77
C LEU A 48 -12.11 -10.67 -7.14
N LEU A 49 -12.03 -11.41 -8.23
CA LEU A 49 -12.03 -10.83 -9.57
C LEU A 49 -12.77 -11.72 -10.58
N PRO A 50 -13.34 -11.13 -11.65
CA PRO A 50 -13.84 -11.90 -12.76
C PRO A 50 -12.71 -12.72 -13.41
N LYS A 51 -13.06 -13.90 -13.93
CA LYS A 51 -12.16 -14.82 -14.61
C LYS A 51 -11.29 -14.15 -15.66
N GLN A 52 -11.87 -13.26 -16.46
CA GLN A 52 -11.14 -12.52 -17.49
C GLN A 52 -10.02 -11.63 -16.92
N ASN A 53 -10.22 -11.04 -15.73
CA ASN A 53 -9.22 -10.20 -15.08
C ASN A 53 -8.06 -11.04 -14.53
N TRP A 54 -8.34 -12.25 -14.03
CA TRP A 54 -7.29 -13.21 -13.68
C TRP A 54 -6.47 -13.59 -14.90
N GLU A 55 -7.12 -14.04 -15.98
CA GLU A 55 -6.45 -14.57 -17.17
C GLU A 55 -5.64 -13.51 -17.94
N LYS A 56 -6.17 -12.29 -18.07
CA LYS A 56 -5.58 -11.25 -18.93
C LYS A 56 -4.79 -10.19 -18.16
N GLY A 57 -4.96 -10.12 -16.84
CA GLY A 57 -4.34 -9.11 -15.99
C GLY A 57 -3.42 -9.73 -14.96
N VAL A 58 -3.99 -10.33 -13.91
CA VAL A 58 -3.24 -10.72 -12.71
C VAL A 58 -2.24 -11.85 -12.98
N LEU A 59 -2.66 -12.95 -13.62
CA LEU A 59 -1.76 -14.09 -13.85
C LEU A 59 -0.56 -13.71 -14.74
N PRO A 60 -0.72 -12.99 -15.86
CA PRO A 60 0.41 -12.48 -16.63
C PRO A 60 1.35 -11.58 -15.81
N ALA A 61 0.81 -10.68 -14.97
CA ALA A 61 1.61 -9.79 -14.13
C ALA A 61 2.37 -10.53 -13.01
N MET A 62 1.84 -11.66 -12.53
CA MET A 62 2.47 -12.50 -11.51
C MET A 62 3.62 -13.35 -12.04
N MET A 63 3.67 -13.66 -13.34
CA MET A 63 4.73 -14.50 -13.92
C MET A 63 6.15 -14.00 -13.58
N PRO A 64 6.52 -12.73 -13.87
CA PRO A 64 7.86 -12.24 -13.54
C PRO A 64 8.14 -12.22 -12.03
N LEU A 65 7.12 -11.95 -11.19
CA LEU A 65 7.24 -11.99 -9.72
C LEU A 65 7.56 -13.39 -9.18
N LEU A 66 7.27 -14.43 -9.97
CA LEU A 66 7.59 -15.82 -9.66
C LEU A 66 8.83 -16.34 -10.42
N GLY A 67 9.58 -15.46 -11.08
CA GLY A 67 10.78 -15.79 -11.85
C GLY A 67 10.50 -16.47 -13.21
N LEU A 68 9.24 -16.51 -13.65
CA LEU A 68 8.84 -17.06 -14.96
C LEU A 68 8.98 -16.01 -16.06
N ILE A 69 10.22 -15.58 -16.33
CA ILE A 69 10.54 -14.51 -17.27
C ILE A 69 10.92 -15.06 -18.65
N ASN A 70 10.38 -14.44 -19.70
CA ASN A 70 10.67 -14.68 -21.11
C ASN A 70 10.59 -13.37 -21.91
N ASP A 71 10.90 -13.44 -23.21
CA ASP A 71 10.95 -12.26 -24.10
C ASP A 71 9.65 -11.44 -24.14
N ARG A 72 8.49 -12.03 -23.80
CA ARG A 72 7.17 -11.35 -23.85
C ARG A 72 6.77 -10.70 -22.54
N ASN A 73 7.32 -11.12 -21.41
CA ASN A 73 6.93 -10.65 -20.08
C ASN A 73 8.13 -10.17 -19.25
N ASN A 74 9.27 -9.89 -19.88
CA ASN A 74 10.45 -9.35 -19.24
C ASN A 74 10.12 -7.99 -18.58
N PRO A 75 10.15 -7.90 -17.23
CA PRO A 75 9.75 -6.68 -16.52
C PRO A 75 10.74 -5.53 -16.73
N TYR A 76 11.96 -5.80 -17.22
CA TYR A 76 13.01 -4.81 -17.43
C TYR A 76 12.99 -4.18 -18.83
N GLY A 77 12.25 -4.76 -19.79
CA GLY A 77 12.37 -4.41 -21.22
C GLY A 77 12.01 -2.97 -21.57
N SER A 78 11.19 -2.30 -20.75
CA SER A 78 10.74 -0.92 -20.95
C SER A 78 11.31 0.07 -19.93
N LEU A 79 12.15 -0.40 -18.99
CA LEU A 79 12.65 0.41 -17.89
C LEU A 79 13.92 1.17 -18.29
N SER A 80 14.15 2.28 -17.60
CA SER A 80 15.44 2.98 -17.69
C SER A 80 16.56 2.18 -17.02
N MET A 81 17.82 2.41 -17.42
CA MET A 81 18.97 1.72 -16.80
C MET A 81 19.01 1.90 -15.28
N ASP A 82 18.69 3.10 -14.80
CA ASP A 82 18.64 3.39 -13.35
C ASP A 82 17.59 2.51 -12.64
N GLU A 83 16.39 2.37 -13.22
CA GLU A 83 15.32 1.51 -12.66
C GLU A 83 15.70 0.04 -12.67
N VAL A 84 16.34 -0.44 -13.74
CA VAL A 84 16.86 -1.81 -13.79
C VAL A 84 17.85 -2.03 -12.65
N MET A 85 18.82 -1.12 -12.47
CA MET A 85 19.81 -1.22 -11.40
C MET A 85 19.18 -1.21 -9.99
N TYR A 86 18.13 -0.40 -9.77
CA TYR A 86 17.44 -0.38 -8.48
C TYR A 86 16.69 -1.69 -8.20
N LEU A 87 15.99 -2.22 -9.20
CA LEU A 87 15.23 -3.46 -9.05
C LEU A 87 16.14 -4.69 -8.90
N GLU A 88 17.22 -4.77 -9.67
CA GLU A 88 18.24 -5.83 -9.54
C GLU A 88 18.95 -5.74 -8.19
N GLY A 89 19.35 -4.53 -7.76
CA GLY A 89 19.98 -4.31 -6.46
C GLY A 89 19.08 -4.66 -5.27
N ALA A 90 17.76 -4.58 -5.45
CA ALA A 90 16.77 -4.99 -4.46
C ALA A 90 16.37 -6.47 -4.56
N HIS A 91 16.86 -7.21 -5.56
CA HIS A 91 16.43 -8.58 -5.88
C HIS A 91 14.90 -8.71 -5.96
N TYR A 92 14.22 -7.72 -6.54
CA TYR A 92 12.76 -7.67 -6.53
C TYR A 92 12.12 -8.80 -7.34
N PHE A 93 12.68 -9.08 -8.52
CA PHE A 93 12.30 -10.26 -9.32
C PHE A 93 13.28 -11.41 -9.05
N PRO A 94 12.80 -12.65 -8.83
CA PRO A 94 13.67 -13.79 -8.64
C PRO A 94 14.57 -14.06 -9.87
N ASP A 95 15.85 -14.32 -9.63
CA ASP A 95 16.81 -14.67 -10.69
C ASP A 95 16.48 -16.00 -11.39
N GLN A 96 15.73 -16.88 -10.71
CA GLN A 96 15.31 -18.19 -11.19
C GLN A 96 13.84 -18.46 -10.81
N PRO A 97 13.11 -19.27 -11.60
CA PRO A 97 11.75 -19.67 -11.27
C PRO A 97 11.63 -20.30 -9.87
N VAL A 98 10.65 -19.83 -9.08
CA VAL A 98 10.38 -20.38 -7.73
C VAL A 98 9.43 -21.57 -7.75
N LEU A 99 8.88 -21.90 -8.92
CA LEU A 99 7.97 -23.01 -9.17
C LEU A 99 8.23 -23.62 -10.56
N SER A 100 7.81 -24.87 -10.72
CA SER A 100 7.85 -25.55 -12.02
C SER A 100 6.75 -25.06 -12.97
N GLU A 101 6.92 -25.26 -14.28
CA GLU A 101 5.88 -24.99 -15.27
C GLU A 101 4.57 -25.74 -14.97
N SER A 102 4.68 -27.00 -14.49
CA SER A 102 3.51 -27.80 -14.11
C SER A 102 2.76 -27.23 -12.91
N GLU A 103 3.45 -26.62 -11.95
CA GLU A 103 2.82 -25.92 -10.83
C GLU A 103 2.18 -24.60 -11.30
N TRP A 104 2.80 -23.90 -12.26
CA TRP A 104 2.20 -22.71 -12.86
C TRP A 104 0.89 -23.02 -13.60
N GLU A 105 0.85 -24.11 -14.37
CA GLU A 105 -0.38 -24.57 -15.02
C GLU A 105 -1.49 -24.91 -14.01
N GLN A 106 -1.14 -25.51 -12.87
CA GLN A 106 -2.11 -25.77 -11.79
C GLN A 106 -2.67 -24.46 -11.20
N ILE A 107 -1.83 -23.45 -10.98
CA ILE A 107 -2.30 -22.13 -10.50
C ILE A 107 -3.28 -21.51 -11.50
N LYS A 108 -2.93 -21.50 -12.79
CA LYS A 108 -3.83 -20.98 -13.82
C LYS A 108 -5.15 -21.74 -13.84
N ALA A 109 -5.10 -23.07 -13.84
CA ALA A 109 -6.29 -23.92 -13.84
C ALA A 109 -7.19 -23.63 -12.62
N PHE A 110 -6.59 -23.48 -11.42
CA PHE A 110 -7.33 -23.15 -10.21
C PHE A 110 -8.13 -21.85 -10.35
N TYR A 111 -7.49 -20.74 -10.75
CA TYR A 111 -8.19 -19.46 -10.92
C TYR A 111 -9.21 -19.50 -12.07
N GLN A 112 -8.90 -20.16 -13.18
CA GLN A 112 -9.82 -20.29 -14.32
C GLN A 112 -11.08 -21.08 -13.97
N GLN A 113 -10.98 -22.09 -13.10
CA GLN A 113 -12.10 -22.92 -12.69
C GLN A 113 -12.95 -22.25 -11.60
N ASN A 114 -12.32 -21.52 -10.68
CA ASN A 114 -12.97 -21.05 -9.46
C ASN A 114 -13.35 -19.56 -9.46
N ALA A 115 -12.79 -18.75 -10.38
CA ALA A 115 -13.16 -17.35 -10.49
C ALA A 115 -14.55 -17.17 -11.15
N PRO A 116 -15.38 -16.24 -10.66
CA PRO A 116 -16.69 -15.96 -11.22
C PRO A 116 -16.56 -15.25 -12.58
N ASP A 117 -17.63 -15.27 -13.39
CA ASP A 117 -17.63 -14.51 -14.66
C ASP A 117 -17.85 -13.00 -14.43
N SER A 118 -18.42 -12.61 -13.28
CA SER A 118 -18.62 -11.21 -12.88
C SER A 118 -18.68 -11.08 -11.35
N LEU A 119 -18.43 -9.87 -10.84
CA LEU A 119 -18.60 -9.57 -9.41
C LEU A 119 -20.02 -9.08 -9.12
N PRO A 120 -20.62 -9.47 -7.97
CA PRO A 120 -21.87 -8.87 -7.53
C PRO A 120 -21.66 -7.37 -7.35
N GLN A 121 -22.61 -6.59 -7.84
CA GLN A 121 -22.60 -5.15 -7.64
C GLN A 121 -23.49 -4.83 -6.44
N PRO A 122 -23.06 -3.93 -5.53
CA PRO A 122 -23.92 -3.50 -4.44
C PRO A 122 -25.20 -2.87 -4.99
N GLU A 123 -26.30 -3.01 -4.25
CA GLU A 123 -27.52 -2.28 -4.58
C GLU A 123 -27.20 -0.79 -4.73
N GLY A 124 -27.76 -0.15 -5.76
CA GLY A 124 -27.44 1.22 -6.12
C GLY A 124 -27.53 2.17 -4.90
N ARG A 125 -26.58 3.10 -4.80
CA ARG A 125 -26.54 4.07 -3.70
C ARG A 125 -27.82 4.90 -3.68
N GLN A 126 -28.43 5.03 -2.51
CA GLN A 126 -29.50 6.02 -2.33
C GLN A 126 -28.87 7.42 -2.46
N PRO A 127 -29.43 8.32 -3.28
CA PRO A 127 -28.95 9.70 -3.36
C PRO A 127 -29.00 10.34 -1.96
N ILE A 128 -27.92 11.00 -1.56
CA ILE A 128 -27.90 11.79 -0.33
C ILE A 128 -28.84 12.97 -0.56
N ARG A 129 -29.92 13.05 0.22
CA ARG A 129 -30.88 14.14 0.19
C ARG A 129 -30.40 15.27 1.09
N ASP A 130 -30.90 16.48 0.81
CA ASP A 130 -30.73 17.64 1.68
C ASP A 130 -29.26 18.09 1.90
N LEU A 131 -28.34 17.71 1.00
CA LEU A 131 -26.96 18.24 1.02
C LEU A 131 -26.94 19.77 0.99
N GLU A 132 -27.79 20.38 0.16
CA GLU A 132 -27.98 21.83 0.05
C GLU A 132 -28.46 22.49 1.36
N THR A 133 -29.02 21.71 2.30
CA THR A 133 -29.42 22.23 3.62
C THR A 133 -28.25 22.26 4.61
N ARG A 134 -27.18 21.49 4.33
CA ARG A 134 -26.02 21.31 5.20
C ARG A 134 -24.74 21.95 4.64
N PHE A 135 -24.67 22.11 3.33
CA PHE A 135 -23.51 22.61 2.61
C PHE A 135 -23.93 23.64 1.55
N GLU A 136 -23.14 24.70 1.42
CA GLU A 136 -23.27 25.67 0.34
C GLU A 136 -22.23 25.35 -0.74
N PHE A 137 -22.66 25.01 -1.96
CA PHE A 137 -21.74 24.77 -3.07
C PHE A 137 -21.25 26.10 -3.66
N LYS A 138 -19.93 26.27 -3.76
CA LYS A 138 -19.28 27.42 -4.40
C LYS A 138 -18.31 26.95 -5.49
N PRO A 139 -18.55 27.27 -6.77
CA PRO A 139 -17.62 26.90 -7.83
C PRO A 139 -16.36 27.75 -7.76
N VAL A 140 -15.21 27.11 -7.92
CA VAL A 140 -13.94 27.83 -8.13
C VAL A 140 -13.86 28.30 -9.57
N THR A 141 -13.70 29.61 -9.77
CA THR A 141 -13.63 30.22 -11.11
C THR A 141 -12.23 30.80 -11.38
N GLY A 142 -11.86 30.95 -12.65
CA GLY A 142 -10.57 31.55 -13.03
C GLY A 142 -9.36 30.62 -12.98
N LEU A 143 -9.56 29.32 -12.67
CA LEU A 143 -8.54 28.28 -12.83
C LEU A 143 -8.67 27.67 -14.24
N THR A 144 -7.96 28.21 -15.24
CA THR A 144 -7.99 27.69 -16.63
C THR A 144 -6.92 26.63 -16.88
N ARG A 145 -7.33 25.52 -17.53
CA ARG A 145 -6.62 24.23 -17.69
C ARG A 145 -6.30 23.60 -16.33
N LEU A 146 -7.03 22.56 -15.96
CA LEU A 146 -6.66 21.73 -14.83
C LEU A 146 -5.83 20.56 -15.38
N PRO A 147 -4.49 20.54 -15.24
CA PRO A 147 -3.80 19.26 -15.12
C PRO A 147 -4.44 18.49 -13.96
N SER A 148 -4.36 17.16 -13.96
CA SER A 148 -4.88 16.33 -12.86
C SER A 148 -4.48 16.91 -11.50
N THR A 149 -5.46 17.20 -10.63
CA THR A 149 -5.22 17.73 -9.28
C THR A 149 -4.54 16.65 -8.44
N THR A 150 -3.43 16.98 -7.79
CA THR A 150 -2.63 16.02 -7.01
C THR A 150 -2.61 16.33 -5.51
N LEU A 151 -3.14 17.48 -5.12
CA LEU A 151 -3.19 17.96 -3.74
C LEU A 151 -4.32 18.97 -3.61
N VAL A 152 -5.12 18.86 -2.55
CA VAL A 152 -6.00 19.92 -2.05
C VAL A 152 -5.98 19.91 -0.52
N LYS A 153 -5.51 20.98 0.11
CA LYS A 153 -5.46 21.08 1.57
C LYS A 153 -5.89 22.45 2.05
N TYR A 154 -6.71 22.49 3.09
CA TYR A 154 -7.16 23.73 3.72
C TYR A 154 -6.43 23.94 5.05
N PHE A 155 -5.93 25.16 5.25
CA PHE A 155 -5.24 25.62 6.44
C PHE A 155 -6.13 26.67 7.13
N PRO A 156 -6.88 26.29 8.19
CA PRO A 156 -7.88 27.16 8.79
C PRO A 156 -7.32 28.43 9.44
N GLU A 157 -6.15 28.34 10.07
CA GLU A 157 -5.51 29.47 10.76
C GLU A 157 -5.10 30.57 9.76
N GLU A 158 -4.57 30.18 8.61
CA GLU A 158 -4.22 31.10 7.53
C GLU A 158 -5.38 31.42 6.58
N LYS A 159 -6.55 30.77 6.76
CA LYS A 159 -7.70 30.81 5.84
C LYS A 159 -7.26 30.59 4.39
N ARG A 160 -6.42 29.56 4.19
CA ARG A 160 -5.70 29.32 2.93
C ARG A 160 -5.98 27.93 2.40
N ILE A 161 -6.28 27.84 1.11
CA ILE A 161 -6.39 26.58 0.39
C ILE A 161 -5.14 26.43 -0.47
N VAL A 162 -4.46 25.30 -0.38
CA VAL A 162 -3.33 24.95 -1.25
C VAL A 162 -3.79 23.86 -2.19
N THR A 163 -3.62 24.07 -3.50
CA THR A 163 -3.93 23.06 -4.52
C THR A 163 -2.74 22.84 -5.44
N GLY A 164 -2.40 21.57 -5.67
CA GLY A 164 -1.32 21.14 -6.54
C GLY A 164 -1.83 20.43 -7.80
N PHE A 165 -1.07 20.52 -8.88
CA PHE A 165 -1.39 19.92 -10.17
C PHE A 165 -0.25 19.04 -10.70
N GLN A 166 -0.61 18.10 -11.57
CA GLN A 166 0.30 17.14 -12.18
C GLN A 166 1.54 17.77 -12.85
N ASP A 167 1.43 19.00 -13.34
CA ASP A 167 2.54 19.70 -14.00
C ASP A 167 3.52 20.38 -13.02
N GLY A 168 3.31 20.24 -11.71
CA GLY A 168 4.12 20.84 -10.65
C GLY A 168 3.70 22.27 -10.27
N THR A 169 2.60 22.77 -10.81
CA THR A 169 2.02 24.04 -10.33
C THR A 169 1.35 23.82 -8.99
N VAL A 170 1.62 24.71 -8.02
CA VAL A 170 0.89 24.80 -6.75
C VAL A 170 0.29 26.19 -6.65
N LEU A 171 -0.99 26.30 -6.33
CA LEU A 171 -1.69 27.56 -6.12
C LEU A 171 -2.12 27.71 -4.66
N MET A 172 -1.98 28.92 -4.15
CA MET A 172 -2.48 29.31 -2.83
C MET A 172 -3.69 30.20 -3.05
N LEU A 173 -4.84 29.74 -2.59
CA LEU A 173 -6.11 30.46 -2.66
C LEU A 173 -6.50 30.94 -1.25
N ASP A 174 -7.26 32.03 -1.18
CA ASP A 174 -7.96 32.40 0.06
C ASP A 174 -9.26 31.62 0.24
N ASP A 175 -9.97 31.88 1.33
CA ASP A 175 -11.28 31.32 1.69
C ASP A 175 -12.44 31.80 0.78
N GLN A 176 -12.15 32.65 -0.22
CA GLN A 176 -13.06 32.97 -1.33
C GLN A 176 -12.55 32.41 -2.68
N PHE A 177 -11.63 31.44 -2.63
CA PHE A 177 -11.03 30.77 -3.79
C PHE A 177 -10.28 31.70 -4.76
N ARG A 178 -9.86 32.89 -4.30
CA ARG A 178 -9.05 33.82 -5.11
C ARG A 178 -7.59 33.45 -4.95
N ARG A 179 -6.88 33.35 -6.08
CA ARG A 179 -5.42 33.12 -6.08
C ARG A 179 -4.69 34.28 -5.38
N ARG A 180 -3.90 33.92 -4.37
CA ARG A 180 -3.00 34.82 -3.63
C ARG A 180 -1.54 34.62 -4.01
N ASP A 181 -1.15 33.39 -4.27
CA ASP A 181 0.22 33.04 -4.63
C ASP A 181 0.27 31.81 -5.54
N SER A 182 1.46 31.48 -6.04
CA SER A 182 1.75 30.25 -6.77
C SER A 182 3.21 29.85 -6.66
N LEU A 183 3.46 28.55 -6.55
CA LEU A 183 4.79 27.96 -6.67
C LEU A 183 4.88 27.06 -7.90
N ARG A 184 6.11 26.84 -8.37
CA ARG A 184 6.44 25.89 -9.43
C ARG A 184 7.49 24.89 -8.95
N PHE A 185 7.14 23.62 -9.07
CA PHE A 185 8.00 22.47 -8.81
C PHE A 185 8.40 21.80 -10.14
N ALA A 186 9.37 20.89 -10.10
CA ALA A 186 9.79 20.14 -11.27
C ALA A 186 8.79 19.02 -11.62
N SER A 187 8.01 18.59 -10.63
CA SER A 187 6.98 17.56 -10.74
C SER A 187 5.82 17.84 -9.77
N ALA A 188 4.78 17.00 -9.85
CA ALA A 188 3.61 17.10 -8.99
C ALA A 188 3.97 17.07 -7.50
N VAL A 189 3.23 17.84 -6.71
CA VAL A 189 3.30 17.83 -5.25
C VAL A 189 2.15 16.98 -4.71
N SER A 190 2.45 16.11 -3.76
CA SER A 190 1.50 15.19 -3.13
C SER A 190 0.93 15.71 -1.82
N ASP A 191 1.72 16.42 -1.03
CA ASP A 191 1.29 16.95 0.26
C ASP A 191 2.02 18.24 0.63
N VAL A 192 1.42 18.99 1.55
CA VAL A 192 1.97 20.19 2.14
C VAL A 192 1.64 20.23 3.64
N VAL A 193 2.62 20.58 4.48
CA VAL A 193 2.40 20.79 5.91
C VAL A 193 2.99 22.11 6.39
N ARG A 194 2.49 22.56 7.54
CA ARG A 194 2.89 23.79 8.22
C ARG A 194 3.55 23.40 9.54
N GLN A 195 4.79 23.84 9.75
CA GLN A 195 5.53 23.60 11.00
C GLN A 195 6.40 24.83 11.29
N ASP A 196 6.38 25.31 12.55
CA ASP A 196 7.24 26.39 13.05
C ASP A 196 7.44 27.60 12.10
N GLY A 197 6.35 28.15 11.57
CA GLY A 197 6.48 29.34 10.72
C GLY A 197 6.97 29.07 9.28
N ARG A 198 7.32 27.81 8.94
CA ARG A 198 7.65 27.33 7.58
C ARG A 198 6.61 26.40 6.91
N TRP A 199 6.65 26.36 5.58
CA TRP A 199 5.88 25.45 4.74
C TRP A 199 6.77 24.32 4.23
N TYR A 200 6.25 23.10 4.20
CA TYR A 200 6.96 21.92 3.72
C TYR A 200 6.15 21.26 2.64
N PHE A 201 6.75 20.94 1.50
CA PHE A 201 6.09 20.34 0.35
C PHE A 201 6.77 19.03 -0.03
N SER A 202 5.95 18.00 -0.24
CA SER A 202 6.38 16.70 -0.75
C SER A 202 6.25 16.68 -2.28
N GLU A 203 7.38 16.73 -2.97
CA GLU A 203 7.47 16.65 -4.43
C GLU A 203 7.66 15.18 -4.86
N MET A 204 6.77 14.68 -5.72
CA MET A 204 6.72 13.25 -6.09
C MET A 204 7.89 12.80 -6.98
N GLY A 205 8.48 13.69 -7.77
CA GLY A 205 9.47 13.36 -8.81
C GLY A 205 8.85 12.73 -10.07
N ARG A 206 8.17 11.59 -9.91
CA ARG A 206 7.40 10.90 -10.96
C ARG A 206 6.01 10.57 -10.45
N LEU A 207 4.97 11.06 -11.15
CA LEU A 207 3.59 10.72 -10.82
C LEU A 207 3.23 9.30 -11.26
N ASN A 208 3.61 8.94 -12.50
CA ASN A 208 3.36 7.60 -13.04
C ASN A 208 4.20 6.54 -12.31
N PRO A 209 3.74 5.27 -12.28
CA PRO A 209 4.48 4.17 -11.64
C PRO A 209 5.94 4.12 -12.11
N SER A 210 6.87 4.15 -11.15
CA SER A 210 8.32 4.18 -11.40
C SER A 210 9.07 3.93 -10.09
N ASP A 211 10.22 3.26 -10.16
CA ASP A 211 11.14 3.11 -9.02
C ASP A 211 12.27 4.13 -9.05
N ILE A 212 12.15 5.20 -9.85
CA ILE A 212 13.14 6.26 -9.88
C ILE A 212 13.04 7.12 -8.61
N PHE A 213 14.18 7.26 -7.93
CA PHE A 213 14.35 8.05 -6.72
C PHE A 213 14.52 9.55 -7.07
N LYS A 214 13.45 10.19 -7.52
CA LYS A 214 13.44 11.63 -7.92
C LYS A 214 12.57 12.53 -7.04
N GLY A 215 11.89 11.98 -6.05
CA GLY A 215 11.12 12.78 -5.10
C GLY A 215 12.02 13.57 -4.16
N ALA A 216 11.46 14.62 -3.57
CA ALA A 216 12.15 15.50 -2.64
C ALA A 216 11.17 16.16 -1.65
N VAL A 217 11.69 16.59 -0.50
CA VAL A 217 10.95 17.47 0.42
C VAL A 217 11.60 18.85 0.42
N TRP A 218 10.79 19.88 0.23
CA TRP A 218 11.21 21.28 0.20
C TRP A 218 10.61 22.06 1.35
N SER A 219 11.40 22.94 1.97
CA SER A 219 10.90 23.94 2.90
C SER A 219 10.92 25.34 2.29
N PHE A 220 9.97 26.17 2.71
CA PHE A 220 9.89 27.59 2.40
C PHE A 220 9.58 28.37 3.68
N ALA A 221 10.06 29.61 3.77
CA ALA A 221 9.61 30.54 4.79
C ALA A 221 8.09 30.82 4.67
N GLY A 222 7.49 31.42 5.70
CA GLY A 222 6.04 31.66 5.77
C GLY A 222 5.48 32.51 4.62
N ASP A 223 6.32 33.36 4.01
CA ASP A 223 6.04 34.19 2.84
C ASP A 223 6.46 33.55 1.51
N PHE A 224 6.77 32.24 1.54
CA PHE A 224 7.23 31.44 0.41
C PHE A 224 8.59 31.83 -0.18
N THR A 225 9.38 32.62 0.55
CA THR A 225 10.80 32.84 0.24
C THR A 225 11.66 31.73 0.86
N ASP A 226 13.00 31.85 0.76
CA ASP A 226 13.94 30.94 1.44
C ASP A 226 13.70 29.44 1.14
N LYS A 227 13.64 29.10 -0.15
CA LYS A 227 13.46 27.72 -0.61
C LYS A 227 14.69 26.88 -0.27
N THR A 228 14.52 25.84 0.53
CA THR A 228 15.57 24.88 0.92
C THR A 228 15.13 23.45 0.63
N GLN A 229 16.00 22.64 0.01
CA GLN A 229 15.78 21.18 -0.10
C GLN A 229 16.21 20.52 1.22
N LEU A 230 15.31 19.78 1.87
CA LEU A 230 15.64 19.07 3.12
C LEU A 230 16.23 17.70 2.84
N THR A 231 15.55 16.94 1.98
CA THR A 231 15.98 15.62 1.52
C THR A 231 15.55 15.42 0.07
N ASP A 232 16.31 14.59 -0.64
CA ASP A 232 16.06 14.19 -2.01
C ASP A 232 16.17 12.65 -2.15
N LYS A 233 16.18 12.17 -3.40
CA LYS A 233 16.28 10.74 -3.74
C LYS A 233 15.18 9.92 -3.03
N LEU A 234 13.94 10.38 -3.18
CA LEU A 234 12.76 9.73 -2.60
C LEU A 234 11.97 8.95 -3.65
N ASN A 235 11.34 7.85 -3.25
CA ASN A 235 10.44 7.04 -4.09
C ASN A 235 9.01 7.55 -4.00
N ARG A 236 8.65 8.47 -4.92
CA ARG A 236 7.28 8.98 -5.07
C ARG A 236 6.62 9.29 -3.71
N PRO A 237 7.19 10.24 -2.93
CA PRO A 237 6.67 10.57 -1.61
C PRO A 237 5.22 11.03 -1.68
N ALA A 238 4.41 10.50 -0.77
CA ALA A 238 2.95 10.57 -0.79
C ALA A 238 2.40 11.52 0.28
N GLU A 239 2.98 11.50 1.48
CA GLU A 239 2.53 12.29 2.62
C GLU A 239 3.72 12.61 3.53
N ILE A 240 3.68 13.79 4.16
CA ILE A 240 4.66 14.21 5.16
C ILE A 240 3.96 14.71 6.42
N GLN A 241 4.55 14.47 7.58
CA GLN A 241 4.09 15.02 8.87
C GLN A 241 5.28 15.41 9.74
N TRP A 242 5.04 16.29 10.71
CA TRP A 242 6.01 16.62 11.74
C TRP A 242 5.45 16.23 13.10
N ALA A 243 6.22 15.47 13.88
CA ALA A 243 5.86 15.11 15.25
C ALA A 243 7.12 14.83 16.09
N ASP A 244 7.06 15.15 17.38
CA ASP A 244 8.10 14.78 18.35
C ASP A 244 7.96 13.29 18.68
N ILE A 245 8.67 12.46 17.93
CA ILE A 245 8.65 10.99 18.09
C ILE A 245 9.86 10.50 18.89
N THR A 246 10.84 11.35 19.15
CA THR A 246 11.99 11.04 20.00
C THR A 246 11.79 11.46 21.45
N GLY A 247 10.84 12.36 21.73
CA GLY A 247 10.58 12.90 23.07
C GLY A 247 11.52 14.04 23.47
N ASP A 248 12.31 14.56 22.53
CA ASP A 248 13.28 15.64 22.78
C ASP A 248 12.70 17.05 22.58
N ARG A 249 11.39 17.14 22.27
CA ARG A 249 10.64 18.36 21.93
C ARG A 249 11.07 19.02 20.63
N LYS A 250 11.75 18.30 19.75
CA LYS A 250 12.02 18.72 18.38
C LYS A 250 11.32 17.76 17.44
N PRO A 251 10.29 18.21 16.74
CA PRO A 251 9.59 17.34 15.80
C PRO A 251 10.52 16.80 14.71
N GLU A 252 10.37 15.51 14.41
CA GLU A 252 10.98 14.85 13.26
C GLU A 252 10.02 14.83 12.06
N LEU A 253 10.59 14.80 10.86
CA LEU A 253 9.82 14.67 9.62
C LEU A 253 9.50 13.20 9.38
N ILE A 254 8.22 12.83 9.42
CA ILE A 254 7.72 11.51 9.03
C ILE A 254 7.37 11.55 7.54
N LEU A 255 7.76 10.52 6.80
CA LEU A 255 7.62 10.46 5.35
C LEU A 255 7.07 9.10 4.90
N CYS A 256 5.97 9.15 4.16
CA CYS A 256 5.43 8.03 3.41
C CYS A 256 5.98 8.05 1.97
N GLU A 257 6.75 7.04 1.58
CA GLU A 257 7.23 6.83 0.21
C GLU A 257 6.43 5.71 -0.47
N PHE A 258 5.42 6.10 -1.26
CA PHE A 258 4.52 5.13 -1.91
C PHE A 258 5.26 4.28 -2.94
N GLY A 259 6.16 4.91 -3.73
CA GLY A 259 7.00 4.20 -4.69
C GLY A 259 6.23 3.41 -5.76
N HIS A 260 6.72 2.24 -6.21
CA HIS A 260 6.01 1.33 -7.13
C HIS A 260 6.28 -0.14 -6.79
N GLN A 261 7.42 -0.70 -7.19
CA GLN A 261 7.92 -1.97 -6.67
C GLN A 261 8.72 -1.76 -5.39
N LEU A 262 9.46 -0.65 -5.33
CA LEU A 262 10.22 -0.20 -4.17
C LEU A 262 9.47 0.94 -3.49
N GLY A 263 9.74 1.15 -2.21
CA GLY A 263 9.23 2.26 -1.42
C GLY A 263 9.66 2.11 0.04
N SER A 264 9.24 3.05 0.88
CA SER A 264 9.65 3.04 2.28
C SER A 264 8.69 3.81 3.18
N PHE A 265 8.76 3.51 4.47
CA PHE A 265 8.25 4.40 5.50
C PHE A 265 9.40 4.74 6.44
N SER A 266 9.66 6.04 6.59
CA SER A 266 10.85 6.55 7.29
C SER A 266 10.52 7.81 8.07
N TRP A 267 11.31 8.09 9.10
CA TRP A 267 11.38 9.41 9.71
C TRP A 267 12.76 10.02 9.51
N PHE A 268 12.85 11.34 9.62
CA PHE A 268 14.09 12.09 9.40
C PHE A 268 14.41 12.99 10.58
N GLY A 269 15.54 12.71 11.24
CA GLY A 269 16.13 13.55 12.27
C GLY A 269 16.96 14.69 11.69
N ASN A 270 17.57 15.48 12.59
CA ASN A 270 18.48 16.57 12.24
C ASN A 270 17.90 17.53 11.18
N GLU A 271 16.71 18.07 11.47
CA GLU A 271 15.96 18.98 10.59
C GLU A 271 15.63 18.38 9.21
N GLY A 272 15.35 17.07 9.17
CA GLY A 272 14.93 16.37 7.96
C GLY A 272 16.08 15.83 7.09
N LYS A 273 17.31 15.77 7.61
CA LYS A 273 18.51 15.38 6.84
C LYS A 273 19.01 13.96 7.12
N GLU A 274 18.71 13.41 8.29
CA GLU A 274 19.17 12.08 8.69
C GLU A 274 18.02 11.08 8.60
N ARG A 275 18.07 10.14 7.65
CA ARG A 275 17.00 9.17 7.43
C ARG A 275 17.11 7.98 8.38
N HIS A 276 16.01 7.68 9.06
CA HIS A 276 15.79 6.45 9.83
C HIS A 276 14.63 5.68 9.20
N THR A 277 14.96 4.60 8.50
CA THR A 277 13.96 3.78 7.81
C THR A 277 13.35 2.76 8.76
N LEU A 278 12.03 2.82 8.90
CA LEU A 278 11.27 1.87 9.72
C LEU A 278 10.95 0.60 8.92
N ILE A 279 10.65 0.73 7.64
CA ILE A 279 10.44 -0.41 6.74
C ILE A 279 10.68 -0.04 5.26
N ASN A 280 11.25 -0.97 4.49
CA ASN A 280 11.47 -0.87 3.04
C ASN A 280 10.45 -1.71 2.27
N VAL A 281 9.20 -1.26 2.23
CA VAL A 281 8.14 -1.85 1.40
C VAL A 281 7.39 -0.73 0.66
N PRO A 282 6.90 -0.99 -0.56
CA PRO A 282 6.11 -0.01 -1.30
C PRO A 282 4.76 0.25 -0.62
N GLY A 283 4.11 1.31 -1.08
CA GLY A 283 2.71 1.60 -0.80
C GLY A 283 2.44 2.42 0.45
N ALA A 284 3.46 2.85 1.20
CA ALA A 284 3.25 3.79 2.31
C ALA A 284 2.52 5.04 1.79
N ARG A 285 1.26 5.23 2.18
CA ARG A 285 0.37 6.21 1.56
C ARG A 285 0.03 7.37 2.49
N THR A 286 -0.33 7.05 3.73
CA THR A 286 -0.77 7.98 4.77
C THR A 286 -0.29 7.47 6.11
N ALA A 287 0.13 8.37 6.98
CA ALA A 287 0.47 8.09 8.37
C ALA A 287 -0.48 8.87 9.30
N LYS A 288 -0.61 8.43 10.54
CA LYS A 288 -1.29 9.17 11.60
C LYS A 288 -0.43 9.11 12.83
N VAL A 289 -0.18 10.26 13.41
CA VAL A 289 0.55 10.38 14.67
C VAL A 289 -0.47 10.49 15.79
N THR A 290 -0.45 9.54 16.71
CA THR A 290 -1.36 9.51 17.86
C THR A 290 -0.72 8.69 18.99
N ASP A 291 -1.15 8.90 20.23
CA ASP A 291 -0.80 8.01 21.35
C ASP A 291 -1.84 6.88 21.38
N LEU A 292 -1.60 5.81 20.63
CA LEU A 292 -2.63 4.81 20.36
C LEU A 292 -2.90 3.93 21.59
N ASP A 293 -1.86 3.59 22.36
CA ASP A 293 -1.96 2.73 23.55
C ASP A 293 -2.03 3.47 24.90
N GLY A 294 -1.90 4.80 24.89
CA GLY A 294 -2.07 5.65 26.06
C GLY A 294 -0.84 5.70 26.96
N ASP A 295 0.35 5.37 26.45
CA ASP A 295 1.61 5.42 27.21
C ASP A 295 2.28 6.81 27.20
N GLY A 296 1.73 7.75 26.43
CA GLY A 296 2.19 9.13 26.31
C GLY A 296 3.23 9.36 25.21
N LEU A 297 3.64 8.31 24.49
CA LEU A 297 4.51 8.42 23.32
C LEU A 297 3.68 8.58 22.05
N GLN A 298 4.27 9.25 21.05
CA GLN A 298 3.62 9.41 19.75
C GLN A 298 3.90 8.19 18.88
N ASP A 299 2.89 7.35 18.67
CA ASP A 299 2.90 6.22 17.76
C ASP A 299 2.61 6.65 16.32
N LEU A 300 2.83 5.73 15.37
CA LEU A 300 2.53 5.93 13.95
C LEU A 300 1.59 4.83 13.45
N VAL A 301 0.39 5.20 13.00
CA VAL A 301 -0.54 4.29 12.31
C VAL A 301 -0.48 4.57 10.82
N VAL A 302 -0.08 3.58 10.03
CA VAL A 302 0.31 3.77 8.63
C VAL A 302 -0.50 2.86 7.73
N LEU A 303 -1.08 3.45 6.68
CA LEU A 303 -1.69 2.72 5.59
C LEU A 303 -0.64 2.39 4.53
N PHE A 304 -0.43 1.10 4.29
CA PHE A 304 0.29 0.59 3.14
C PHE A 304 -0.71 0.13 2.09
N ALA A 305 -0.57 0.66 0.88
CA ALA A 305 -1.26 0.25 -0.33
C ALA A 305 -0.32 -0.62 -1.19
N GLN A 306 -0.63 -0.79 -2.48
CA GLN A 306 0.25 -1.45 -3.47
C GLN A 306 0.54 -2.94 -3.20
N GLY A 307 -0.45 -3.79 -3.43
CA GLY A 307 -0.29 -5.26 -3.43
C GLY A 307 -0.31 -5.93 -2.05
N ASN A 308 0.46 -5.45 -1.08
CA ASN A 308 0.38 -5.93 0.31
C ASN A 308 -0.35 -4.92 1.20
N GLU A 309 -1.64 -4.73 0.89
CA GLU A 309 -2.46 -3.71 1.51
C GLU A 309 -2.76 -4.02 2.98
N CYS A 310 -2.39 -3.12 3.88
CA CYS A 310 -2.57 -3.29 5.33
C CYS A 310 -2.52 -1.95 6.07
N VAL A 311 -3.04 -1.94 7.30
CA VAL A 311 -2.78 -0.90 8.29
C VAL A 311 -1.80 -1.46 9.32
N ARG A 312 -0.69 -0.75 9.54
CA ARG A 312 0.30 -1.12 10.56
C ARG A 312 0.40 -0.05 11.62
N TRP A 313 0.56 -0.49 12.86
CA TRP A 313 0.93 0.33 13.99
C TRP A 313 2.42 0.18 14.23
N PHE A 314 3.14 1.29 14.18
CA PHE A 314 4.50 1.40 14.69
C PHE A 314 4.38 2.00 16.07
N ARG A 315 4.49 1.14 17.08
CA ARG A 315 4.46 1.52 18.48
C ARG A 315 5.79 2.11 18.87
N ASN A 316 5.78 3.32 19.40
CA ASN A 316 6.97 4.02 19.85
C ASN A 316 7.44 3.42 21.17
N GLU A 317 8.69 2.98 21.24
CA GLU A 317 9.31 2.45 22.46
C GLU A 317 10.30 3.45 23.10
N GLY A 318 10.28 4.69 22.61
CA GLY A 318 11.15 5.78 23.05
C GLY A 318 12.41 5.93 22.21
N ASP A 319 13.00 7.13 22.26
CA ASP A 319 14.24 7.49 21.58
C ASP A 319 14.23 7.18 20.06
N GLY A 320 13.06 7.28 19.42
CA GLY A 320 12.89 7.00 17.99
C GLY A 320 12.92 5.51 17.61
N ASN A 321 12.82 4.60 18.58
CA ASN A 321 12.70 3.16 18.34
C ASN A 321 11.23 2.75 18.22
N PHE A 322 10.94 1.85 17.29
CA PHE A 322 9.57 1.38 17.04
C PHE A 322 9.49 -0.14 16.94
N SER A 323 8.52 -0.73 17.64
CA SER A 323 8.01 -2.07 17.31
C SER A 323 6.86 -1.95 16.30
N GLN A 324 6.56 -3.01 15.55
CA GLN A 324 5.50 -2.97 14.52
C GLN A 324 4.48 -4.09 14.72
N GLN A 325 3.21 -3.76 14.51
CA GLN A 325 2.09 -4.70 14.52
C GLN A 325 1.16 -4.41 13.34
N GLU A 326 0.67 -5.46 12.68
CA GLU A 326 -0.41 -5.33 11.69
C GLU A 326 -1.75 -5.22 12.42
N LEU A 327 -2.50 -4.15 12.17
CA LEU A 327 -3.84 -3.92 12.75
C LEU A 327 -4.95 -4.46 11.85
N LEU A 328 -4.81 -4.25 10.54
CA LEU A 328 -5.76 -4.69 9.52
C LEU A 328 -5.00 -5.18 8.29
N ARG A 329 -5.51 -6.22 7.65
CA ARG A 329 -4.99 -6.74 6.39
C ARG A 329 -6.08 -6.85 5.35
N PHE A 330 -5.74 -6.45 4.12
CA PHE A 330 -6.69 -6.47 3.01
C PHE A 330 -6.20 -7.35 1.86
N PRO A 331 -7.10 -7.82 0.99
CA PRO A 331 -6.71 -8.42 -0.28
C PRO A 331 -5.89 -7.45 -1.13
N SER A 332 -5.03 -7.98 -2.01
CA SER A 332 -4.14 -7.20 -2.89
C SER A 332 -4.83 -6.32 -3.95
N VAL A 333 -6.17 -6.35 -3.98
CA VAL A 333 -7.04 -5.62 -4.91
C VAL A 333 -8.05 -4.75 -4.17
N HIS A 334 -7.75 -4.39 -2.92
CA HIS A 334 -8.65 -3.64 -2.05
C HIS A 334 -8.75 -2.16 -2.46
N GLY A 335 -7.66 -1.59 -3.00
CA GLY A 335 -7.64 -0.24 -3.56
C GLY A 335 -7.58 0.85 -2.50
N SER A 336 -6.92 0.57 -1.38
CA SER A 336 -6.80 1.48 -0.23
C SER A 336 -6.15 2.79 -0.62
N SER A 337 -6.83 3.89 -0.32
CA SER A 337 -6.43 5.23 -0.78
C SER A 337 -6.16 6.19 0.37
N TYR A 338 -6.83 6.01 1.52
CA TYR A 338 -6.67 6.89 2.68
C TYR A 338 -7.08 6.21 3.99
N LEU A 339 -6.46 6.64 5.09
CA LEU A 339 -6.74 6.24 6.47
C LEU A 339 -7.02 7.48 7.31
N GLU A 340 -8.04 7.42 8.16
CA GLU A 340 -8.31 8.40 9.23
C GLU A 340 -8.50 7.67 10.56
N LEU A 341 -8.15 8.34 11.66
CA LEU A 341 -8.43 7.88 13.02
C LEU A 341 -9.43 8.82 13.68
N ALA A 342 -10.45 8.25 14.32
CA ALA A 342 -11.39 8.99 15.15
C ALA A 342 -12.20 8.01 16.01
N ASP A 343 -12.55 8.41 17.23
CA ASP A 343 -13.52 7.69 18.06
C ASP A 343 -14.94 7.84 17.48
N MET A 344 -15.41 6.83 16.75
CA MET A 344 -16.68 6.86 16.00
C MET A 344 -17.87 6.41 16.84
N ASN A 345 -17.63 5.75 17.97
CA ASN A 345 -18.68 5.22 18.86
C ASN A 345 -18.70 5.91 20.25
N ASN A 346 -17.79 6.84 20.49
CA ASN A 346 -17.59 7.60 21.73
C ASN A 346 -17.23 6.70 22.94
N ASP A 347 -16.42 5.66 22.73
CA ASP A 347 -15.93 4.77 23.79
C ASP A 347 -14.54 5.13 24.33
N GLY A 348 -13.90 6.14 23.75
CA GLY A 348 -12.59 6.66 24.13
C GLY A 348 -11.41 6.04 23.40
N TYR A 349 -11.63 5.15 22.43
CA TYR A 349 -10.58 4.56 21.60
C TYR A 349 -10.65 5.06 20.15
N ASP A 350 -9.49 5.32 19.55
CA ASP A 350 -9.43 5.67 18.13
C ASP A 350 -9.85 4.48 17.26
N ASP A 351 -10.87 4.68 16.43
CA ASP A 351 -11.32 3.75 15.40
C ASP A 351 -10.63 4.03 14.06
N ILE A 352 -10.62 3.03 13.18
CA ILE A 352 -10.02 3.14 11.85
C ILE A 352 -11.10 3.39 10.78
N ILE A 353 -10.95 4.48 10.03
CA ILE A 353 -11.75 4.76 8.83
C ILE A 353 -10.87 4.61 7.59
N ILE A 354 -11.28 3.73 6.67
CA ILE A 354 -10.57 3.47 5.41
C ILE A 354 -11.43 3.95 4.24
N ALA A 355 -10.82 4.73 3.35
CA ALA A 355 -11.35 4.95 2.01
C ALA A 355 -10.59 4.07 1.02
N ASN A 356 -11.32 3.26 0.25
CA ASN A 356 -10.75 2.39 -0.75
C ASN A 356 -11.58 2.41 -2.04
N GLY A 357 -10.94 2.77 -3.13
CA GLY A 357 -11.61 2.98 -4.39
C GLY A 357 -10.69 3.00 -5.59
N ASP A 358 -9.38 2.88 -5.38
CA ASP A 358 -8.43 2.78 -6.48
C ASP A 358 -8.67 1.51 -7.29
N ASN A 359 -8.57 1.67 -8.60
CA ASN A 359 -8.95 0.65 -9.57
C ASN A 359 -8.06 0.66 -10.81
N ALA A 360 -6.89 1.31 -10.74
CA ALA A 360 -6.02 1.57 -11.88
C ALA A 360 -5.06 0.40 -12.23
N ASP A 361 -5.02 -0.65 -11.41
CA ASP A 361 -4.18 -1.84 -11.62
C ASP A 361 -4.75 -2.81 -12.67
N TYR A 362 -4.31 -4.07 -12.64
CA TYR A 362 -4.69 -5.18 -13.54
C TYR A 362 -6.18 -5.59 -13.47
N SER A 363 -7.02 -4.84 -12.74
CA SER A 363 -8.39 -5.20 -12.40
C SER A 363 -9.38 -4.03 -12.44
N VAL A 364 -9.50 -3.37 -13.60
CA VAL A 364 -10.47 -2.26 -13.81
C VAL A 364 -11.92 -2.77 -13.85
N VAL A 365 -12.46 -3.11 -12.67
CA VAL A 365 -13.85 -3.59 -12.48
C VAL A 365 -14.44 -2.96 -11.22
N PHE A 366 -15.76 -2.77 -11.19
CA PHE A 366 -16.40 -2.31 -9.95
C PHE A 366 -16.37 -3.41 -8.90
N LYS A 367 -15.64 -3.16 -7.81
CA LYS A 367 -15.50 -4.10 -6.71
C LYS A 367 -16.54 -3.79 -5.62
N PRO A 368 -17.23 -4.80 -5.07
CA PRO A 368 -18.31 -4.57 -4.10
C PRO A 368 -17.83 -4.02 -2.76
N TRP A 369 -16.54 -4.15 -2.44
CA TRP A 369 -15.91 -3.61 -1.24
C TRP A 369 -15.32 -2.21 -1.42
N HIS A 370 -15.37 -1.59 -2.62
CA HIS A 370 -14.90 -0.21 -2.76
C HIS A 370 -15.86 0.76 -2.10
N GLY A 371 -15.36 1.56 -1.16
CA GLY A 371 -16.16 2.53 -0.44
C GLY A 371 -15.42 3.18 0.73
N VAL A 372 -16.20 3.50 1.75
CA VAL A 372 -15.69 3.96 3.05
C VAL A 372 -16.11 2.94 4.10
N THR A 373 -15.15 2.45 4.88
CA THR A 373 -15.36 1.43 5.92
C THR A 373 -14.92 1.97 7.26
N ILE A 374 -15.71 1.71 8.32
CA ILE A 374 -15.35 2.01 9.72
C ILE A 374 -15.09 0.68 10.42
N TYR A 375 -13.93 0.58 11.07
CA TYR A 375 -13.52 -0.53 11.92
C TYR A 375 -13.40 -0.04 13.36
N LEU A 376 -14.24 -0.58 14.25
CA LEU A 376 -14.24 -0.19 15.67
C LEU A 376 -13.14 -0.90 16.44
N ASN A 377 -12.44 -0.16 17.29
CA ASN A 377 -11.44 -0.66 18.23
C ASN A 377 -12.11 -1.20 19.50
N ASP A 378 -11.68 -2.36 20.00
CA ASP A 378 -12.18 -2.93 21.27
C ASP A 378 -11.39 -2.47 22.52
N GLY A 379 -10.48 -1.50 22.35
CA GLY A 379 -9.55 -1.03 23.37
C GLY A 379 -8.33 -1.94 23.57
N LYS A 380 -8.18 -2.98 22.74
CA LYS A 380 -7.05 -3.93 22.77
C LYS A 380 -6.36 -4.03 21.40
N MET A 381 -6.55 -3.02 20.56
CA MET A 381 -6.05 -2.98 19.18
C MET A 381 -6.63 -4.09 18.29
N HIS A 382 -7.82 -4.60 18.62
CA HIS A 382 -8.58 -5.43 17.69
C HIS A 382 -9.67 -4.61 17.03
N PHE A 383 -9.67 -4.64 15.70
CA PHE A 383 -10.54 -3.80 14.88
C PHE A 383 -11.59 -4.67 14.18
N THR A 384 -12.87 -4.34 14.38
CA THR A 384 -14.00 -5.05 13.75
C THR A 384 -14.77 -4.12 12.83
N GLN A 385 -15.01 -4.54 11.58
CA GLN A 385 -15.83 -3.77 10.65
C GLN A 385 -17.25 -3.58 11.23
N ALA A 386 -17.65 -2.32 11.45
CA ALA A 386 -18.97 -1.98 11.99
C ALA A 386 -19.87 -1.28 10.97
N TRP A 387 -19.28 -0.63 9.96
CA TRP A 387 -20.05 0.10 8.96
C TRP A 387 -19.33 0.15 7.61
N PHE A 388 -20.10 0.15 6.53
CA PHE A 388 -19.59 0.26 5.16
C PHE A 388 -20.55 1.09 4.30
N TYR A 389 -19.99 1.99 3.50
CA TYR A 389 -20.71 2.75 2.48
C TYR A 389 -20.12 2.52 1.10
N PRO A 390 -20.85 1.88 0.16
CA PRO A 390 -20.33 1.54 -1.15
C PRO A 390 -20.08 2.79 -1.98
N MET A 391 -18.83 2.98 -2.40
CA MET A 391 -18.40 4.11 -3.21
C MET A 391 -17.18 3.76 -4.06
N ASN A 392 -17.42 3.24 -5.27
CA ASN A 392 -16.34 3.09 -6.26
C ASN A 392 -15.69 4.45 -6.54
N GLY A 393 -14.34 4.48 -6.55
CA GLY A 393 -13.57 5.71 -6.64
C GLY A 393 -13.47 6.50 -5.34
N ALA A 394 -13.87 5.94 -4.20
CA ALA A 394 -13.61 6.53 -2.88
C ALA A 394 -12.10 6.76 -2.70
N SER A 395 -11.72 8.03 -2.60
CA SER A 395 -10.34 8.45 -2.39
C SER A 395 -10.34 9.80 -1.69
N LYS A 396 -9.24 10.10 -1.00
CA LYS A 396 -8.93 11.42 -0.45
C LYS A 396 -7.50 11.76 -0.90
N THR A 397 -7.37 12.94 -1.51
CA THR A 397 -6.10 13.48 -2.02
C THR A 397 -5.44 14.38 -1.01
#